data_AF-A0A7L0Z820-F1
#
_entry.id   AF-A0A7L0Z820-F1
#
_cell.length_a   1.000
_cell.length_b   1.000
_cell.length_c   1.000
_cell.angle_alpha   90.00
_cell.angle_beta   90.00
_cell.angle_gamma   90.00
#
_symmetry.space_group_name_H-M   'P 1'
#
loop_
_entity.id
_entity.type
_entity.pdbx_description
1 polymer ?
#
loop_
_entity_poly.entity_id
_entity_poly.type
_entity_poly.pdbx_seq_one_letter_code
_entity_poly.pdbx_strand_id
1 'polypeptide(L)'
;WKTTLKTTMVDVEAGEFRGHKVSLWDLLHSRYIPEESRKEVLEVYEAGELTLEQVKTVVTTIVTRTAAAERAEPAAPVSGPRAEPVATEAEPTPLHGD
;
A
#
# COMPACT_ATOMS: atom_id res chain seq x y z
N TRP A 1 -27.76 -1.64 9.51
CA TRP A 1 -26.29 -1.64 9.36
C TRP A 1 -25.79 -0.53 8.42
N LYS A 2 -26.36 -0.32 7.21
CA LYS A 2 -25.90 0.72 6.25
C LYS A 2 -25.84 2.15 6.82
N THR A 3 -26.90 2.59 7.50
CA THR A 3 -26.95 3.92 8.14
C THR A 3 -25.86 4.09 9.19
N THR A 4 -25.60 3.06 9.99
CA THR A 4 -24.52 3.04 10.98
C THR A 4 -23.15 3.26 10.33
N LEU A 5 -22.87 2.60 9.20
CA LEU A 5 -21.61 2.79 8.47
C LEU A 5 -21.49 4.19 7.85
N LYS A 6 -22.61 4.78 7.40
CA LYS A 6 -22.65 6.13 6.83
C LYS A 6 -22.44 7.23 7.88
N THR A 7 -23.01 7.08 9.07
CA THR A 7 -22.84 8.05 10.17
C THR A 7 -21.51 7.89 10.90
N THR A 8 -20.86 6.74 10.77
CA THR A 8 -19.56 6.49 11.37
C THR A 8 -18.45 7.16 10.57
N MET A 9 -17.92 8.26 11.13
CA MET A 9 -16.74 8.93 10.58
C MET A 9 -15.46 8.23 11.01
N VAL A 10 -14.56 8.04 10.06
CA VAL A 10 -13.23 7.45 10.26
C VAL A 10 -12.20 8.50 9.88
N ASP A 11 -11.22 8.69 10.76
CA ASP A 11 -10.02 9.45 10.43
C ASP A 11 -9.04 8.50 9.74
N VAL A 12 -8.63 8.87 8.53
CA VAL A 12 -7.71 8.07 7.75
C VAL A 12 -6.37 8.79 7.76
N GLU A 13 -5.32 8.08 8.16
CA GLU A 13 -3.96 8.63 8.24
C GLU A 13 -3.11 8.29 7.02
N ALA A 14 -3.69 7.61 6.03
CA ALA A 14 -3.03 7.07 4.86
C ALA A 14 -3.76 7.39 3.54
N GLY A 15 -3.01 7.46 2.44
CA GLY A 15 -3.55 7.71 1.10
C GLY A 15 -4.00 9.15 0.89
N GLU A 16 -4.88 9.35 -0.09
CA GLU A 16 -5.45 10.66 -0.45
C GLU A 16 -6.42 11.18 0.61
N PHE A 17 -7.02 10.28 1.40
CA PHE A 17 -7.92 10.62 2.50
C PHE A 17 -7.18 11.08 3.77
N ARG A 18 -5.85 11.17 3.74
CA ARG A 18 -5.05 11.60 4.89
C ARG A 18 -5.52 12.96 5.41
N GLY A 19 -5.88 13.03 6.69
CA GLY A 19 -6.35 14.26 7.34
C GLY A 19 -7.79 14.66 6.99
N HIS A 20 -8.53 13.78 6.32
CA HIS A 20 -9.95 13.96 6.04
C HIS A 20 -10.78 12.94 6.83
N LYS A 21 -11.88 13.40 7.43
CA LYS A 21 -12.89 12.51 8.00
C LYS A 21 -13.83 12.03 6.92
N VAL A 22 -13.80 10.73 6.65
CA VAL A 22 -14.63 10.09 5.63
C VAL A 22 -15.56 9.09 6.31
N SER A 23 -16.78 8.94 5.81
CA SER A 23 -17.69 7.91 6.30
C SER A 23 -17.13 6.53 6.00
N LEU A 24 -17.25 5.60 6.95
CA LEU A 24 -16.81 4.21 6.79
C LEU A 24 -17.42 3.54 5.55
N TRP A 25 -18.68 3.86 5.25
CA TRP A 25 -19.36 3.44 4.02
C TRP A 25 -18.70 3.97 2.73
N ASP A 26 -18.30 5.24 2.72
CA ASP A 26 -17.65 5.85 1.56
C ASP A 26 -16.27 5.23 1.34
N LEU A 27 -15.53 4.96 2.43
CA LEU A 27 -14.25 4.26 2.38
C LEU A 27 -14.38 2.85 1.80
N LEU A 28 -15.40 2.09 2.22
CA LEU A 28 -15.74 0.77 1.68
C LEU A 28 -16.03 0.79 0.19
N HIS A 29 -16.71 1.84 -0.29
CA HIS A 29 -17.01 2.03 -1.71
C HIS A 29 -15.91 2.76 -2.50
N SER A 30 -14.84 3.18 -1.84
CA SER A 30 -13.71 3.84 -2.48
C SER A 30 -12.84 2.86 -3.26
N ARG A 31 -12.01 3.40 -4.16
CA ARG A 31 -11.04 2.62 -4.94
C ARG A 31 -10.01 1.87 -4.10
N TYR A 32 -9.84 2.23 -2.83
CA TYR A 32 -8.87 1.59 -1.94
C TYR A 32 -9.29 0.19 -1.51
N ILE A 33 -10.60 -0.08 -1.51
CA ILE A 33 -11.18 -1.35 -1.08
C ILE A 33 -11.75 -2.08 -2.30
N PRO A 34 -11.15 -3.23 -2.67
CA PRO A 34 -11.64 -4.03 -3.77
C PRO A 34 -13.02 -4.61 -3.44
N GLU A 35 -13.79 -4.92 -4.47
CA GLU A 35 -15.17 -5.37 -4.32
C GLU A 35 -15.29 -6.66 -3.50
N GLU A 36 -14.34 -7.60 -3.63
CA GLU A 36 -14.29 -8.83 -2.82
C GLU A 36 -14.18 -8.53 -1.32
N SER A 37 -13.19 -7.72 -0.91
CA SER A 37 -13.03 -7.37 0.50
C SER A 37 -14.22 -6.57 1.03
N ARG A 38 -14.80 -5.69 0.20
CA ARG A 38 -16.02 -4.97 0.57
C ARG A 38 -17.16 -5.93 0.83
N LYS A 39 -17.39 -6.87 -0.08
CA LYS A 39 -18.50 -7.83 0.01
C LYS A 39 -18.36 -8.69 1.26
N GLU A 40 -17.16 -9.24 1.50
CA GLU A 40 -16.88 -10.05 2.69
C GLU A 40 -17.13 -9.26 3.99
N VAL A 41 -16.57 -8.06 4.11
CA VAL A 41 -16.78 -7.22 5.32
C VAL A 41 -18.25 -6.90 5.53
N LEU A 42 -19.00 -6.63 4.47
CA LEU A 42 -20.43 -6.33 4.55
C LEU A 42 -21.28 -7.55 4.91
N GLU A 43 -21.01 -8.72 4.34
CA GLU A 43 -21.71 -9.97 4.66
C GLU A 43 -21.53 -10.33 6.13
N VAL A 44 -20.29 -10.28 6.63
CA VAL A 44 -19.96 -10.66 8.01
C VAL A 44 -20.48 -9.59 9.02
N TYR A 45 -20.51 -8.31 8.64
CA TYR A 45 -21.14 -7.25 9.44
C TYR A 45 -22.67 -7.34 9.47
N GLU A 46 -23.30 -7.69 8.34
CA GLU A 46 -24.74 -7.94 8.27
C GLU A 46 -25.13 -9.18 9.07
N ALA A 47 -24.29 -10.22 9.04
CA ALA A 47 -24.42 -11.42 9.89
C ALA A 47 -24.22 -11.13 11.39
N GLY A 48 -23.68 -9.96 11.74
CA GLY A 48 -23.41 -9.56 13.13
C GLY A 48 -22.16 -10.23 13.74
N GLU A 49 -21.35 -10.90 12.92
CA GLU A 49 -20.09 -11.50 13.33
C GLU A 49 -18.98 -10.46 13.51
N LEU A 50 -19.07 -9.34 12.77
CA LEU A 50 -18.19 -8.18 12.95
C LEU A 50 -18.90 -7.05 13.71
N THR A 51 -18.16 -6.42 14.61
CA THR A 51 -18.56 -5.17 15.27
C THR A 51 -18.11 -3.95 14.48
N LEU A 52 -18.72 -2.79 14.75
CA LEU A 52 -18.38 -1.52 14.08
C LEU A 52 -16.89 -1.16 14.21
N GLU A 53 -16.27 -1.43 15.36
CA GLU A 53 -14.85 -1.18 15.60
C GLU A 53 -13.95 -2.11 14.77
N GLN A 54 -14.36 -3.38 14.61
CA GLN A 54 -13.64 -4.31 13.76
C GLN A 54 -13.76 -3.92 12.29
N VAL A 55 -14.96 -3.54 11.81
CA VAL A 55 -15.14 -3.01 10.45
C VAL A 55 -14.24 -1.80 10.22
N LYS A 56 -14.20 -0.85 11.18
CA LYS A 56 -13.26 0.28 11.15
C LYS A 56 -11.81 -0.18 10.98
N THR A 57 -11.38 -1.14 11.79
CA THR A 57 -10.00 -1.65 11.79
C THR A 57 -9.64 -2.29 10.45
N VAL A 58 -10.52 -3.17 9.94
CA VAL A 58 -10.33 -3.86 8.66
C VAL A 58 -10.25 -2.84 7.52
N VAL A 59 -11.21 -1.91 7.46
CA VAL A 59 -11.28 -0.88 6.43
C VAL A 59 -10.05 0.03 6.46
N THR A 60 -9.66 0.55 7.63
CA THR A 60 -8.45 1.38 7.77
C THR A 60 -7.17 0.61 7.40
N THR A 61 -7.10 -0.68 7.73
CA THR A 61 -5.96 -1.54 7.39
C THR A 61 -5.83 -1.72 5.88
N ILE A 62 -6.95 -2.01 5.18
CA ILE A 62 -6.96 -2.15 3.73
C ILE A 62 -6.55 -0.83 3.07
N VAL A 63 -7.15 0.29 3.48
CA VAL A 63 -6.79 1.61 2.92
C VAL A 63 -5.33 1.94 3.15
N THR A 64 -4.81 1.71 4.35
CA THR A 64 -3.40 1.96 4.68
C THR A 64 -2.47 1.10 3.83
N ARG A 65 -2.78 -0.18 3.66
CA ARG A 65 -1.99 -1.10 2.81
C ARG A 65 -2.04 -0.70 1.34
N THR A 66 -3.20 -0.38 0.81
CA THR A 66 -3.36 0.04 -0.60
C THR A 66 -2.68 1.39 -0.84
N ALA A 67 -2.82 2.34 0.08
CA ALA A 67 -2.12 3.62 0.01
C ALA A 67 -0.60 3.47 0.11
N ALA A 68 -0.10 2.59 0.97
CA ALA A 68 1.32 2.28 1.06
C ALA A 68 1.83 1.63 -0.22
N ALA A 69 1.04 0.77 -0.87
CA ALA A 69 1.36 0.17 -2.16
C ALA A 69 1.38 1.20 -3.31
N GLU A 70 0.47 2.19 -3.32
CA GLU A 70 0.50 3.27 -4.32
C GLU A 70 1.69 4.23 -4.12
N ARG A 71 2.11 4.47 -2.87
CA ARG A 71 3.22 5.38 -2.54
C ARG A 71 4.59 4.69 -2.59
N ALA A 72 4.62 3.38 -2.43
CA ALA A 72 5.76 2.55 -2.76
C ALA A 72 5.76 2.35 -4.28
N GLU A 73 6.21 3.37 -5.02
CA GLU A 73 6.85 3.10 -6.30
C GLU A 73 7.87 1.97 -6.06
N PRO A 74 7.94 0.97 -6.95
CA PRO A 74 8.80 -0.18 -6.73
C PRO A 74 10.20 0.36 -6.49
N ALA A 75 10.70 0.17 -5.27
CA ALA A 75 12.12 0.13 -5.06
C ALA A 75 12.60 -0.93 -6.05
N ALA A 76 13.11 -0.45 -7.18
CA ALA A 76 13.84 -1.28 -8.10
C ALA A 76 14.77 -2.16 -7.26
N PRO A 77 14.97 -3.45 -7.58
CA PRO A 77 16.16 -4.10 -7.09
C PRO A 77 17.30 -3.17 -7.52
N VAL A 78 17.95 -2.55 -6.53
CA VAL A 78 19.19 -1.82 -6.70
C VAL A 78 20.00 -2.68 -7.66
N SER A 79 20.23 -2.13 -8.85
CA SER A 79 21.01 -2.79 -9.88
C SER A 79 22.25 -3.34 -9.20
N GLY A 80 22.49 -4.63 -9.41
CA GLY A 80 23.57 -5.35 -8.75
C GLY A 80 24.91 -4.63 -8.94
N PRO A 81 25.95 -5.04 -8.21
CA PRO A 81 27.29 -4.66 -8.60
C PRO A 81 27.63 -5.45 -9.87
N ARG A 82 27.11 -5.01 -11.02
CA ARG A 82 27.76 -5.25 -12.31
C ARG A 82 28.51 -3.98 -12.64
N ALA A 83 29.56 -3.74 -11.85
CA ALA A 83 30.68 -2.94 -12.29
C ALA A 83 31.64 -3.85 -13.04
N GLU A 84 31.25 -4.25 -14.25
CA GLU A 84 32.21 -4.65 -15.28
C GLU A 84 31.70 -4.13 -16.63
N PRO A 85 32.18 -2.94 -17.07
CA PRO A 85 32.46 -2.70 -18.46
C PRO A 85 33.89 -3.16 -18.77
N VAL A 86 33.96 -4.19 -19.60
CA VAL A 86 35.12 -4.69 -20.29
C VAL A 86 35.77 -3.61 -21.18
N ALA A 87 37.10 -3.55 -21.10
CA ALA A 87 38.07 -3.08 -22.10
C ALA A 87 38.00 -1.62 -22.60
N THR A 88 38.94 -0.80 -22.12
CA THR A 88 39.78 -0.03 -23.03
C THR A 88 41.22 -0.53 -22.89
N GLU A 89 41.68 -1.07 -23.99
CA GLU A 89 43.05 -1.35 -24.38
C GLU A 89 44.04 -0.28 -23.88
N ALA A 90 44.98 -0.70 -23.05
CA ALA A 90 46.35 -0.20 -23.03
C ALA A 90 47.21 -1.25 -22.32
N GLU A 91 47.84 -2.11 -23.10
CA GLU A 91 49.17 -2.64 -22.73
C GLU A 91 50.07 -1.42 -22.36
N PRO A 92 50.98 -1.53 -21.39
CA PRO A 92 52.16 -2.38 -21.57
C PRO A 92 52.58 -3.15 -20.31
N THR A 93 52.97 -4.42 -20.51
CA THR A 93 53.93 -5.09 -19.62
C THR A 93 55.35 -4.76 -20.16
N PRO A 94 56.44 -5.07 -19.44
CA PRO A 94 56.98 -4.52 -18.20
C PRO A 94 58.34 -3.81 -18.45
N LEU A 95 58.86 -2.96 -17.57
CA LEU A 95 60.30 -2.65 -17.57
C LEU A 95 60.88 -2.48 -16.16
N HIS A 96 62.04 -3.09 -16.03
CA HIS A 96 62.92 -3.30 -14.89
C HIS A 96 63.96 -2.15 -14.74
N GLY A 97 64.52 -1.97 -13.52
CA GLY A 97 65.70 -1.14 -13.22
C GLY A 97 65.34 0.09 -12.35
N ASP A 98 65.93 0.35 -11.18
CA ASP A 98 67.33 0.19 -10.73
C ASP A 98 67.41 -0.47 -9.33
#